data_AF-A0A068X1A7-F1
#
_entry.id   AF-A0A068X1A7-F1
#
_cell.length_a   1.000
_cell.length_b   1.000
_cell.length_c   1.000
_cell.angle_alpha   90.00
_cell.angle_beta   90.00
_cell.angle_gamma   90.00
#
_symmetry.space_group_name_H-M   'P 1'
#
loop_
_entity.id
_entity.type
_entity.pdbx_description
1 polymer ?
#
loop_
_entity_poly.entity_id
_entity_poly.type
_entity_poly.pdbx_seq_one_letter_code
_entity_poly.pdbx_strand_id
1 'polypeptide(L)'
;MNEALLELREIRENNLRKSATVVRLWVSDVEPKIYRLGHEKWVILEQVLIAALDVGNLDLAQVCLNHLRKRFPESSRVKRLYGMYLEASNKIDDARNIYKQILDKETTDVIARKRLITIFKAQGCINNAIDELNKYLKIFMADVEAWGELSDLYLAQGDYKHAAFCMEEVILANPHNHLLHERLAEIKYSEGGVENLELARAYFAQACRINPLNIRALYGLILAASSLSGKLTEKTLAALLEESSNAAVSHQYSLPPPNAVARVGGGGSGGGSFDSKRENHQLIIWAVGKLKKIYLDAGMVAPVALANVIKAKVGTTSRETPALPLSSSRLRGDYAALPEMFECLSTSLEESPRQHKK
;
A
#
# COMPACT_ATOMS: atom_id res chain seq x y z
N MET A 1 34.81 -26.09 -7.85
CA MET A 1 34.84 -25.72 -6.40
C MET A 1 35.28 -24.28 -6.17
N ASN A 2 36.52 -23.86 -6.45
CA ASN A 2 36.94 -22.47 -6.18
C ASN A 2 36.08 -21.43 -6.92
N GLU A 3 35.77 -21.68 -8.19
CA GLU A 3 34.86 -20.84 -8.99
C GLU A 3 33.44 -20.81 -8.40
N ALA A 4 32.88 -21.98 -8.08
CA ALA A 4 31.58 -22.09 -7.42
C ALA A 4 31.52 -21.34 -6.07
N LEU A 5 32.59 -21.35 -5.27
CA LEU A 5 32.65 -20.62 -4.01
C LEU A 5 32.71 -19.10 -4.22
N LEU A 6 33.40 -18.65 -5.27
CA LEU A 6 33.47 -17.25 -5.64
C LEU A 6 32.08 -16.75 -6.11
N GLU A 7 31.39 -17.53 -6.94
CA GLU A 7 30.03 -17.21 -7.37
C GLU A 7 29.03 -17.20 -6.20
N LEU A 8 29.10 -18.18 -5.30
CA LEU A 8 28.27 -18.18 -4.08
C LEU A 8 28.54 -16.94 -3.20
N ARG A 9 29.80 -16.51 -3.10
CA ARG A 9 30.16 -15.29 -2.37
C ARG A 9 29.58 -14.04 -3.05
N GLU A 10 29.73 -13.92 -4.37
CA GLU A 10 29.17 -12.80 -5.15
C GLU A 10 27.65 -12.71 -5.00
N ILE A 11 26.95 -13.85 -5.10
CA ILE A 11 25.50 -13.91 -4.91
C ILE A 11 25.11 -13.38 -3.53
N ARG A 12 25.88 -13.74 -2.49
CA ARG A 12 25.61 -13.33 -1.11
C ARG A 12 25.92 -11.85 -0.86
N GLU A 13 27.06 -11.36 -1.35
CA GLU A 13 27.50 -9.97 -1.13
C GLU A 13 26.62 -8.97 -1.87
N ASN A 14 26.11 -9.35 -3.05
CA ASN A 14 25.23 -8.51 -3.86
C ASN A 14 23.73 -8.76 -3.59
N ASN A 15 23.38 -9.61 -2.62
CA ASN A 15 21.99 -10.00 -2.29
C ASN A 15 21.17 -10.46 -3.52
N LEU A 16 21.78 -11.21 -4.44
CA LEU A 16 21.13 -11.63 -5.67
C LEU A 16 20.17 -12.80 -5.41
N ARG A 17 18.93 -12.70 -5.89
CA ARG A 17 17.92 -13.77 -5.79
C ARG A 17 18.14 -14.84 -6.88
N LYS A 18 19.26 -15.58 -6.80
CA LYS A 18 19.63 -16.67 -7.73
C LYS A 18 19.55 -18.05 -7.06
N SER A 19 18.42 -18.35 -6.41
CA SER A 19 18.25 -19.52 -5.54
C SER A 19 18.47 -20.87 -6.26
N ALA A 20 17.99 -21.02 -7.51
CA ALA A 20 18.23 -22.22 -8.32
C ALA A 20 19.72 -22.43 -8.62
N THR A 21 20.45 -21.36 -8.92
CA THR A 21 21.90 -21.42 -9.18
C THR A 21 22.66 -21.83 -7.92
N VAL A 22 22.31 -21.28 -6.76
CA VAL A 22 22.93 -21.64 -5.47
C VAL A 22 22.77 -23.13 -5.18
N VAL A 23 21.55 -23.67 -5.35
CA VAL A 23 21.28 -25.09 -5.14
C VAL A 23 22.07 -25.96 -6.14
N ARG A 24 22.10 -25.57 -7.41
CA ARG A 24 22.88 -26.29 -8.44
C ARG A 24 24.36 -26.35 -8.09
N LEU A 25 24.99 -25.21 -7.81
CA LEU A 25 26.41 -25.12 -7.44
C LEU A 25 26.72 -25.92 -6.17
N TRP A 26 25.79 -25.92 -5.21
CA TRP A 26 25.94 -26.72 -4.00
C TRP A 26 26.06 -28.21 -4.33
N VAL A 27 25.07 -28.75 -5.05
CA VAL A 27 24.96 -30.18 -5.36
C VAL A 27 26.09 -30.64 -6.29
N SER A 28 26.45 -29.84 -7.31
CA SER A 28 27.47 -30.22 -8.29
C SER A 28 28.90 -30.12 -7.75
N ASP A 29 29.22 -29.01 -7.07
CA ASP A 29 30.60 -28.59 -6.90
C ASP A 29 31.09 -28.51 -5.44
N VAL A 30 30.17 -28.28 -4.51
CA VAL A 30 30.52 -27.92 -3.12
C VAL A 30 30.26 -29.06 -2.15
N GLU A 31 29.07 -29.67 -2.18
CA GLU A 31 28.65 -30.74 -1.27
C GLU A 31 29.63 -31.93 -1.26
N PRO A 32 30.12 -32.46 -2.41
CA PRO A 32 31.06 -33.58 -2.41
C PRO A 32 32.41 -33.27 -1.71
N LYS A 33 32.73 -31.97 -1.56
CA LYS A 33 33.99 -31.47 -1.02
C LYS A 33 33.75 -30.64 0.25
N ILE A 34 32.62 -30.82 0.93
CA ILE A 34 32.20 -30.03 2.10
C ILE A 34 33.24 -30.03 3.24
N TYR A 35 34.05 -31.08 3.36
CA TYR A 35 35.12 -31.18 4.36
C TYR A 35 36.28 -30.17 4.14
N ARG A 36 36.43 -29.63 2.93
CA ARG A 36 37.47 -28.64 2.59
C ARG A 36 37.10 -27.19 2.94
N LEU A 37 35.84 -26.93 3.29
CA LEU A 37 35.31 -25.58 3.47
C LEU A 37 35.72 -24.88 4.78
N GLY A 38 36.29 -25.61 5.74
CA GLY A 38 36.69 -25.06 7.04
C GLY A 38 35.54 -24.29 7.72
N HIS A 39 35.79 -23.03 8.08
CA HIS A 39 34.81 -22.16 8.74
C HIS A 39 33.77 -21.56 7.79
N GLU A 40 34.07 -21.40 6.49
CA GLU A 40 33.12 -20.84 5.50
C GLU A 40 31.90 -21.75 5.28
N LYS A 41 32.06 -23.04 5.61
CA LYS A 41 31.02 -24.05 5.58
C LYS A 41 29.68 -23.56 6.13
N TRP A 42 29.69 -22.88 7.26
CA TRP A 42 28.46 -22.53 7.98
C TRP A 42 27.66 -21.45 7.25
N VAL A 43 28.34 -20.42 6.74
CA VAL A 43 27.70 -19.35 5.96
C VAL A 43 27.13 -19.91 4.65
N ILE A 44 27.85 -20.83 4.00
CA ILE A 44 27.38 -21.48 2.78
C ILE A 44 26.17 -22.37 3.06
N LEU A 45 26.19 -23.17 4.14
CA LEU A 45 25.04 -24.00 4.52
C LEU A 45 23.79 -23.17 4.77
N GLU A 46 23.89 -22.00 5.38
CA GLU A 46 22.75 -21.10 5.55
C GLU A 46 22.25 -20.54 4.22
N GLN A 47 23.16 -20.09 3.35
CA GLN A 47 22.82 -19.61 2.01
C GLN A 47 22.09 -20.67 1.19
N VAL A 48 22.59 -21.91 1.23
CA VAL A 48 22.00 -23.06 0.53
C VAL A 48 20.66 -23.44 1.15
N LEU A 49 20.53 -23.40 2.47
CA LEU A 49 19.25 -23.66 3.15
C LEU A 49 18.19 -22.67 2.65
N ILE A 50 18.48 -21.36 2.67
CA ILE A 50 17.53 -20.32 2.21
C ILE A 50 17.17 -20.54 0.73
N ALA A 51 18.17 -20.79 -0.12
CA ALA A 51 17.94 -21.05 -1.53
C ALA A 51 17.14 -22.35 -1.78
N ALA A 52 17.36 -23.38 -0.99
CA ALA A 52 16.62 -24.64 -1.07
C ALA A 52 15.14 -24.44 -0.68
N LEU A 53 14.86 -23.63 0.35
CA LEU A 53 13.49 -23.26 0.71
C LEU A 53 12.79 -22.50 -0.41
N ASP A 54 13.47 -21.55 -1.05
CA ASP A 54 12.91 -20.78 -2.18
C ASP A 54 12.54 -21.66 -3.39
N VAL A 55 13.32 -22.71 -3.65
CA VAL A 55 13.09 -23.65 -4.76
C VAL A 55 12.15 -24.80 -4.34
N GLY A 56 11.75 -24.87 -3.07
CA GLY A 56 10.88 -25.92 -2.53
C GLY A 56 11.58 -27.26 -2.29
N ASN A 57 12.92 -27.31 -2.31
CA ASN A 57 13.70 -28.51 -1.99
C ASN A 57 13.84 -28.65 -0.46
N LEU A 58 12.79 -29.17 0.19
CA LEU A 58 12.72 -29.33 1.64
C LEU A 58 13.75 -30.34 2.18
N ASP A 59 14.09 -31.37 1.40
CA ASP A 59 15.07 -32.38 1.81
C ASP A 59 16.46 -31.77 1.98
N LEU A 60 16.92 -31.00 0.99
CA LEU A 60 18.20 -30.30 1.05
C LEU A 60 18.20 -29.25 2.18
N ALA A 61 17.11 -28.51 2.34
CA ALA A 61 16.98 -27.55 3.44
C ALA A 61 17.11 -28.23 4.81
N GLN A 62 16.48 -29.40 4.99
CA GLN A 62 16.54 -30.18 6.22
C GLN A 62 17.96 -30.71 6.50
N VAL A 63 18.68 -31.17 5.48
CA VAL A 63 20.10 -31.59 5.60
C VAL A 63 20.96 -30.43 6.08
N CYS A 64 20.85 -29.26 5.44
CA CYS A 64 21.60 -28.08 5.82
C CYS A 64 21.27 -27.64 7.25
N LEU A 65 19.98 -27.64 7.60
CA LEU A 65 19.50 -27.28 8.93
C LEU A 65 20.05 -28.21 10.02
N ASN A 66 20.10 -29.52 9.75
CA ASN A 66 20.64 -30.50 10.71
C ASN A 66 22.11 -30.25 11.03
N HIS A 67 22.92 -29.91 10.01
CA HIS A 67 24.31 -29.52 10.22
C HIS A 67 24.44 -28.27 11.10
N LEU A 68 23.62 -27.24 10.84
CA LEU A 68 23.65 -25.98 11.58
C LEU A 68 23.18 -26.17 13.04
N ARG A 69 22.09 -26.91 13.27
CA ARG A 69 21.57 -27.20 14.62
C ARG A 69 22.55 -27.99 15.46
N LYS A 70 23.23 -28.98 14.87
CA LYS A 70 24.25 -29.78 15.58
C LYS A 70 25.42 -28.91 16.05
N ARG A 71 25.83 -27.91 15.25
CA ARG A 71 26.97 -27.05 15.57
C ARG A 71 26.60 -25.87 16.49
N PHE A 72 25.39 -25.35 16.37
CA PHE A 72 24.92 -24.13 17.04
C PHE A 72 23.51 -24.30 17.64
N PRO A 73 23.33 -25.18 18.64
CA PRO A 73 22.00 -25.53 19.16
C PRO A 73 21.24 -24.34 19.79
N GLU A 74 21.95 -23.39 20.41
CA GLU A 74 21.34 -22.24 21.07
C GLU A 74 21.24 -20.97 20.22
N SER A 75 21.70 -21.00 18.97
CA SER A 75 21.74 -19.82 18.11
C SER A 75 20.34 -19.36 17.69
N SER A 76 19.97 -18.11 18.01
CA SER A 76 18.74 -17.47 17.51
C SER A 76 18.69 -17.52 15.99
N ARG A 77 19.83 -17.34 15.30
CA ARG A 77 19.94 -17.41 13.84
C ARG A 77 19.52 -18.78 13.29
N VAL A 78 19.98 -19.86 13.91
CA VAL A 78 19.59 -21.22 13.50
C VAL A 78 18.13 -21.52 13.87
N LYS A 79 17.64 -21.01 15.00
CA LYS A 79 16.22 -21.11 15.37
C LYS A 79 15.31 -20.39 14.35
N ARG A 80 15.71 -19.23 13.83
CA ARG A 80 15.00 -18.56 12.72
C ARG A 80 14.96 -19.40 11.45
N LEU A 81 16.09 -20.00 11.06
CA LEU A 81 16.14 -20.90 9.89
C LEU A 81 15.23 -22.13 10.06
N TYR A 82 15.10 -22.63 11.30
CA TYR A 82 14.15 -23.68 11.60
C TYR A 82 12.69 -23.21 11.48
N GLY A 83 12.37 -22.00 11.95
CA GLY A 83 11.07 -21.36 11.72
C GLY A 83 10.72 -21.25 10.23
N MET A 84 11.68 -20.80 9.40
CA MET A 84 11.51 -20.71 7.95
C MET A 84 11.29 -22.07 7.29
N TYR A 85 12.00 -23.10 7.74
CA TYR A 85 11.77 -24.47 7.29
C TYR A 85 10.37 -24.97 7.64
N LEU A 86 9.87 -24.67 8.85
CA LEU A 86 8.52 -25.02 9.26
C LEU A 86 7.45 -24.30 8.44
N GLU A 87 7.66 -23.01 8.12
CA GLU A 87 6.80 -22.27 7.18
C GLU A 87 6.72 -22.97 5.82
N ALA A 88 7.87 -23.29 5.22
CA ALA A 88 7.92 -23.96 3.92
C ALA A 88 7.34 -25.39 3.96
N SER A 89 7.39 -26.04 5.13
CA SER A 89 6.78 -27.34 5.38
C SER A 89 5.30 -27.27 5.74
N ASN A 90 4.67 -26.09 5.62
CA ASN A 90 3.27 -25.82 5.96
C ASN A 90 2.90 -26.09 7.44
N LYS A 91 3.90 -26.07 8.35
CA LYS A 91 3.73 -26.20 9.80
C LYS A 91 3.70 -24.83 10.46
N ILE A 92 2.70 -24.04 10.10
CA ILE A 92 2.64 -22.60 10.42
C ILE A 92 2.53 -22.35 11.93
N ASP A 93 1.78 -23.16 12.67
CA ASP A 93 1.64 -23.00 14.12
C ASP A 93 2.95 -23.30 14.87
N ASP A 94 3.69 -24.31 14.43
CA ASP A 94 5.01 -24.63 14.97
C ASP A 94 5.99 -23.48 14.68
N ALA A 95 6.00 -22.96 13.46
CA ALA A 95 6.82 -21.81 13.09
C ALA A 95 6.50 -20.59 13.97
N ARG A 96 5.21 -20.31 14.20
CA ARG A 96 4.75 -19.23 15.08
C ARG A 96 5.31 -19.39 16.51
N ASN A 97 5.26 -20.60 17.05
CA ASN A 97 5.78 -20.90 18.39
C ASN A 97 7.29 -20.70 18.46
N ILE A 98 8.04 -21.09 17.42
CA ILE A 98 9.48 -20.84 17.35
C ILE A 98 9.79 -19.34 17.36
N TYR A 99 9.07 -18.52 16.58
CA TYR A 99 9.29 -17.07 16.57
C TYR A 99 8.93 -16.41 17.90
N LYS A 100 7.85 -16.84 18.56
CA LYS A 100 7.52 -16.36 19.90
C LYS A 100 8.63 -16.68 20.91
N GLN A 101 9.15 -17.91 20.92
CA GLN A 101 10.26 -18.29 21.81
C GLN A 101 11.53 -17.47 21.56
N ILE A 102 11.80 -17.08 20.31
CA ILE A 102 12.92 -16.19 19.98
C ILE A 102 12.65 -14.80 20.59
N LEU A 103 11.46 -14.25 20.38
CA LEU A 103 11.09 -12.90 20.85
C LEU A 103 10.95 -12.81 22.37
N ASP A 104 10.60 -13.90 23.05
CA ASP A 104 10.56 -13.98 24.52
C ASP A 104 11.97 -13.85 25.13
N LYS A 105 13.01 -14.30 24.39
CA LYS A 105 14.42 -14.19 24.80
C LYS A 105 15.08 -12.92 24.29
N GLU A 106 14.77 -12.53 23.07
CA GLU A 106 15.39 -11.42 22.33
C GLU A 106 14.30 -10.58 21.66
N THR A 107 13.79 -9.60 22.41
CA THR A 107 12.70 -8.72 21.95
C THR A 107 13.10 -7.81 20.79
N THR A 108 14.38 -7.74 20.43
CA THR A 108 14.92 -6.88 19.36
C THR A 108 15.13 -7.64 18.05
N ASP A 109 14.81 -8.93 17.97
CA ASP A 109 14.97 -9.72 16.74
C ASP A 109 13.94 -9.30 15.67
N VAL A 110 14.39 -8.42 14.77
CA VAL A 110 13.59 -7.89 13.65
C VAL A 110 13.07 -8.99 12.74
N ILE A 111 13.92 -9.96 12.42
CA ILE A 111 13.59 -10.98 11.42
C ILE A 111 12.50 -11.90 11.97
N ALA A 112 12.64 -12.32 13.23
CA ALA A 112 11.63 -13.13 13.90
C ALA A 112 10.31 -12.37 14.04
N ARG A 113 10.34 -11.07 14.38
CA ARG A 113 9.13 -10.25 14.49
C ARG A 113 8.43 -10.06 13.14
N LYS A 114 9.16 -9.69 12.08
CA LYS A 114 8.59 -9.53 10.72
C LYS A 114 7.92 -10.84 10.25
N ARG A 115 8.59 -11.99 10.44
CA ARG A 115 8.02 -13.32 10.13
C ARG A 115 6.74 -13.61 10.93
N LEU A 116 6.74 -13.30 12.23
CA LEU A 116 5.55 -13.48 13.08
C LEU A 116 4.37 -12.60 12.63
N ILE A 117 4.63 -11.35 12.26
CA ILE A 117 3.62 -10.44 11.69
C ILE A 117 3.06 -11.03 10.39
N THR A 118 3.92 -11.51 9.47
CA THR A 118 3.47 -12.13 8.22
C THR A 118 2.58 -13.34 8.46
N ILE A 119 2.91 -14.18 9.46
CA ILE A 119 2.07 -15.34 9.84
C ILE A 119 0.70 -14.88 10.33
N PHE A 120 0.63 -13.89 11.23
CA PHE A 120 -0.66 -13.39 11.72
C PHE A 120 -1.50 -12.78 10.60
N LYS A 121 -0.89 -12.03 9.68
CA LYS A 121 -1.56 -11.49 8.49
C LYS A 121 -2.13 -12.61 7.62
N ALA A 122 -1.33 -13.63 7.29
CA ALA A 122 -1.74 -14.73 6.44
C ALA A 122 -2.91 -15.55 7.02
N GLN A 123 -3.03 -15.61 8.34
CA GLN A 123 -4.08 -16.32 9.05
C GLN A 123 -5.33 -15.47 9.34
N GLY A 124 -5.32 -14.18 8.97
CA GLY A 124 -6.40 -13.25 9.28
C GLY A 124 -6.49 -12.87 10.77
N CYS A 125 -5.44 -13.13 11.56
CA CYS A 125 -5.36 -12.71 12.96
C CYS A 125 -4.94 -11.23 13.04
N ILE A 126 -5.80 -10.32 12.56
CA ILE A 126 -5.47 -8.91 12.33
C ILE A 126 -5.05 -8.19 13.64
N ASN A 127 -5.76 -8.42 14.76
CA ASN A 127 -5.40 -7.81 16.06
C ASN A 127 -3.97 -8.14 16.48
N ASN A 128 -3.59 -9.41 16.38
CA ASN A 128 -2.25 -9.86 16.76
C ASN A 128 -1.18 -9.28 15.82
N ALA A 129 -1.50 -9.14 14.53
CA ALA A 129 -0.60 -8.49 13.58
C ALA A 129 -0.39 -7.01 13.94
N ILE A 130 -1.46 -6.28 14.28
CA ILE A 130 -1.41 -4.89 14.75
C ILE A 130 -0.56 -4.77 16.01
N ASP A 131 -0.77 -5.65 17.00
CA ASP A 131 0.00 -5.63 18.26
C ASP A 131 1.51 -5.82 18.01
N GLU A 132 1.88 -6.81 17.20
CA GLU A 132 3.28 -7.08 16.88
C GLU A 132 3.91 -5.97 16.02
N LEU A 133 3.15 -5.38 15.11
CA LEU A 133 3.62 -4.30 14.26
C LEU A 133 3.76 -2.97 15.05
N ASN A 134 2.88 -2.70 16.01
CA ASN A 134 3.06 -1.62 16.99
C ASN A 134 4.32 -1.82 17.84
N LYS A 135 4.59 -3.06 18.32
CA LYS A 135 5.85 -3.38 19.01
C LYS A 135 7.06 -3.19 18.10
N TYR A 136 6.94 -3.52 16.82
CA TYR A 136 7.99 -3.31 15.81
C TYR A 136 8.31 -1.82 15.63
N LEU A 137 7.30 -0.99 15.35
CA LEU A 137 7.45 0.44 15.08
C LEU A 137 7.94 1.23 16.30
N LYS A 138 7.70 0.76 17.54
CA LYS A 138 8.33 1.32 18.75
C LYS A 138 9.85 1.24 18.74
N ILE A 139 10.43 0.29 18.02
CA ILE A 139 11.89 0.12 17.88
C ILE A 139 12.38 0.70 16.55
N PHE A 140 11.61 0.51 15.47
CA PHE A 140 11.97 0.89 14.10
C PHE A 140 11.02 1.94 13.53
N MET A 141 10.93 3.09 14.21
CA MET A 141 9.98 4.16 13.89
C MET A 141 10.17 4.76 12.48
N ALA A 142 11.36 4.64 11.90
CA ALA A 142 11.69 5.15 10.57
C ALA A 142 11.29 4.19 9.42
N ASP A 143 10.76 2.99 9.72
CA ASP A 143 10.32 2.03 8.70
C ASP A 143 8.97 2.45 8.11
N VAL A 144 9.03 3.19 7.02
CA VAL A 144 7.85 3.73 6.30
C VAL A 144 6.96 2.62 5.75
N GLU A 145 7.55 1.51 5.30
CA GLU A 145 6.78 0.37 4.80
C GLU A 145 5.93 -0.25 5.91
N ALA A 146 6.50 -0.38 7.11
CA ALA A 146 5.76 -0.87 8.27
C ALA A 146 4.61 0.07 8.68
N TRP A 147 4.77 1.39 8.60
CA TRP A 147 3.65 2.32 8.82
C TRP A 147 2.52 2.14 7.80
N GLY A 148 2.88 1.93 6.52
CA GLY A 148 1.90 1.61 5.47
C GLY A 148 1.16 0.31 5.76
N GLU A 149 1.87 -0.75 6.14
CA GLU A 149 1.23 -2.01 6.53
C GLU A 149 0.31 -1.86 7.75
N LEU A 150 0.67 -1.02 8.72
CA LEU A 150 -0.17 -0.76 9.89
C LEU A 150 -1.48 -0.07 9.49
N SER A 151 -1.37 0.93 8.61
CA SER A 151 -2.53 1.64 8.07
C SER A 151 -3.49 0.66 7.42
N ASP A 152 -3.01 -0.25 6.57
CA ASP A 152 -3.87 -1.21 5.88
C ASP A 152 -4.53 -2.20 6.85
N LEU A 153 -3.83 -2.62 7.90
CA LEU A 153 -4.43 -3.48 8.94
C LEU A 153 -5.54 -2.77 9.71
N TYR A 154 -5.36 -1.50 10.07
CA TYR A 154 -6.41 -0.72 10.72
C TYR A 154 -7.61 -0.48 9.79
N LEU A 155 -7.38 -0.26 8.49
CA LEU A 155 -8.45 -0.16 7.50
C LEU A 155 -9.26 -1.45 7.38
N ALA A 156 -8.59 -2.61 7.43
CA ALA A 156 -9.28 -3.90 7.43
C ALA A 156 -10.19 -4.11 8.65
N GLN A 157 -9.97 -3.37 9.75
CA GLN A 157 -10.83 -3.37 10.94
C GLN A 157 -11.89 -2.25 10.93
N GLY A 158 -11.84 -1.34 9.96
CA GLY A 158 -12.65 -0.12 9.96
C GLY A 158 -12.18 0.93 10.97
N ASP A 159 -10.96 0.81 11.51
CA ASP A 159 -10.37 1.82 12.39
C ASP A 159 -9.71 2.93 11.58
N TYR A 160 -10.53 3.81 11.01
CA TYR A 160 -10.08 4.90 10.14
C TYR A 160 -9.18 5.91 10.86
N LYS A 161 -9.34 6.07 12.18
CA LYS A 161 -8.57 7.05 12.96
C LYS A 161 -7.11 6.64 13.07
N HIS A 162 -6.86 5.40 13.48
CA HIS A 162 -5.49 4.90 13.58
C HIS A 162 -4.88 4.69 12.19
N ALA A 163 -5.68 4.29 11.19
CA ALA A 163 -5.22 4.24 9.80
C ALA A 163 -4.75 5.61 9.29
N ALA A 164 -5.52 6.67 9.53
CA ALA A 164 -5.15 8.03 9.14
C ALA A 164 -3.84 8.47 9.80
N PHE A 165 -3.68 8.22 11.10
CA PHE A 165 -2.44 8.53 11.82
C PHE A 165 -1.23 7.83 11.19
N CYS A 166 -1.35 6.54 10.87
CA CYS A 166 -0.27 5.80 10.22
C CYS A 166 0.06 6.38 8.83
N MET A 167 -0.96 6.78 8.07
CA MET A 167 -0.76 7.39 6.75
C MET A 167 -0.14 8.80 6.83
N GLU A 168 -0.43 9.57 7.88
CA GLU A 168 0.23 10.85 8.15
C GLU A 168 1.74 10.65 8.36
N GLU A 169 2.16 9.65 9.13
CA GLU A 169 3.58 9.28 9.28
C GLU A 169 4.23 8.91 7.94
N VAL A 170 3.51 8.19 7.07
CA VAL A 170 3.99 7.84 5.72
C VAL A 170 4.14 9.09 4.82
N ILE A 171 3.23 10.06 4.94
CA ILE A 171 3.31 11.34 4.22
C ILE A 171 4.52 12.16 4.69
N LEU A 172 4.85 12.15 5.98
CA LEU A 172 6.00 12.87 6.51
C LEU A 172 7.32 12.42 5.85
N ALA A 173 7.44 11.13 5.53
CA ALA A 173 8.61 10.60 4.84
C ALA A 173 8.67 11.01 3.35
N ASN A 174 7.51 11.12 2.68
CA ASN A 174 7.41 11.42 1.26
C ASN A 174 6.33 12.47 0.95
N PRO A 175 6.50 13.74 1.36
CA PRO A 175 5.45 14.76 1.33
C PRO A 175 5.02 15.16 -0.08
N HIS A 176 5.84 14.88 -1.09
CA HIS A 176 5.57 15.20 -2.50
C HIS A 176 4.94 14.04 -3.28
N ASN A 177 4.58 12.93 -2.63
CA ASN A 177 3.91 11.82 -3.30
C ASN A 177 2.39 12.02 -3.27
N HIS A 178 1.80 12.30 -4.44
CA HIS A 178 0.36 12.54 -4.56
C HIS A 178 -0.51 11.34 -4.17
N LEU A 179 0.01 10.10 -4.28
CA LEU A 179 -0.73 8.88 -3.95
C LEU A 179 -0.98 8.77 -2.44
N LEU A 180 -0.08 9.31 -1.62
CA LEU A 180 -0.21 9.29 -0.17
C LEU A 180 -1.27 10.29 0.31
N HIS A 181 -1.28 11.49 -0.28
CA HIS A 181 -2.33 12.50 -0.05
C HIS A 181 -3.69 11.99 -0.50
N GLU A 182 -3.76 11.33 -1.66
CA GLU A 182 -4.97 10.65 -2.13
C GLU A 182 -5.44 9.59 -1.13
N ARG A 183 -4.54 8.70 -0.68
CA ARG A 183 -4.88 7.63 0.27
C ARG A 183 -5.40 8.19 1.59
N LEU A 184 -4.74 9.20 2.17
CA LEU A 184 -5.23 9.83 3.40
C LEU A 184 -6.59 10.50 3.20
N ALA A 185 -6.81 11.14 2.05
CA ALA A 185 -8.10 11.72 1.71
C ALA A 185 -9.22 10.68 1.65
N GLU A 186 -8.95 9.50 1.10
CA GLU A 186 -9.91 8.38 1.06
C GLU A 186 -10.24 7.86 2.45
N ILE A 187 -9.24 7.74 3.33
CA ILE A 187 -9.42 7.31 4.72
C ILE A 187 -10.33 8.32 5.44
N LYS A 188 -10.05 9.63 5.31
CA LYS A 188 -10.86 10.69 5.91
C LYS A 188 -12.26 10.78 5.32
N TYR A 189 -12.41 10.59 4.02
CA TYR A 189 -13.72 10.54 3.38
C TYR A 189 -14.56 9.37 3.90
N SER A 190 -13.92 8.20 4.10
CA SER A 190 -14.57 6.98 4.61
C SER A 190 -14.91 7.07 6.10
N GLU A 191 -14.06 7.73 6.90
CA GLU A 191 -14.34 8.03 8.32
C GLU A 191 -15.63 8.85 8.47
N GLY A 192 -15.89 9.75 7.52
CA GLY A 192 -17.11 10.56 7.47
C GLY A 192 -17.16 11.63 8.57
N GLY A 193 -18.26 12.38 8.59
CA GLY A 193 -18.38 13.60 9.40
C GLY A 193 -17.88 14.83 8.65
N VAL A 194 -18.46 15.99 8.97
CA VAL A 194 -18.23 17.23 8.21
C VAL A 194 -16.75 17.65 8.24
N GLU A 195 -16.12 17.59 9.42
CA GLU A 195 -14.72 17.94 9.61
C GLU A 195 -13.78 17.04 8.79
N ASN A 196 -14.00 15.73 8.82
CA ASN A 196 -13.20 14.79 8.04
C ASN A 196 -13.43 14.92 6.53
N LEU A 197 -14.66 15.27 6.10
CA LEU A 197 -14.93 15.58 4.69
C LEU A 197 -14.21 16.84 4.21
N GLU A 198 -14.07 17.86 5.07
CA GLU A 198 -13.27 19.05 4.77
C GLU A 198 -11.78 18.72 4.64
N LEU A 199 -11.25 17.87 5.53
CA LEU A 199 -9.88 17.35 5.43
C LEU A 199 -9.69 16.52 4.16
N ALA A 200 -10.61 15.60 3.87
CA ALA A 200 -10.57 14.78 2.65
C ALA A 200 -10.52 15.67 1.40
N ARG A 201 -11.38 16.68 1.32
CA ARG A 201 -11.37 17.68 0.24
C ARG A 201 -10.01 18.35 0.12
N ALA A 202 -9.42 18.78 1.23
CA ALA A 202 -8.12 19.44 1.25
C ALA A 202 -6.99 18.52 0.76
N TYR A 203 -6.94 17.27 1.22
CA TYR A 203 -5.94 16.30 0.80
C TYR A 203 -6.12 15.85 -0.66
N PHE A 204 -7.36 15.66 -1.13
CA PHE A 204 -7.61 15.44 -2.57
C PHE A 204 -7.15 16.62 -3.42
N ALA A 205 -7.45 17.85 -3.00
CA ALA A 205 -6.95 19.04 -3.67
C ALA A 205 -5.41 19.07 -3.69
N GLN A 206 -4.75 18.75 -2.57
CA GLN A 206 -3.29 18.67 -2.51
C GLN A 206 -2.71 17.60 -3.45
N ALA A 207 -3.33 16.41 -3.51
CA ALA A 207 -2.95 15.38 -4.47
C ALA A 207 -3.07 15.88 -5.92
N CYS A 208 -4.15 16.59 -6.26
CA CYS A 208 -4.34 17.22 -7.57
C CYS A 208 -3.37 18.39 -7.84
N ARG A 209 -2.90 19.11 -6.82
CA ARG A 209 -1.87 20.16 -6.97
C ARG A 209 -0.52 19.55 -7.35
N ILE A 210 -0.16 18.44 -6.71
CA ILE A 210 1.09 17.73 -6.95
C ILE A 210 1.04 17.02 -8.31
N ASN A 211 -0.04 16.27 -8.56
CA ASN A 211 -0.29 15.61 -9.84
C ASN A 211 -1.70 15.92 -10.36
N PRO A 212 -1.84 16.87 -11.31
CA PRO A 212 -3.12 17.22 -11.91
C PRO A 212 -3.77 16.13 -12.77
N LEU A 213 -3.05 15.04 -13.09
CA LEU A 213 -3.53 13.90 -13.86
C LEU A 213 -4.06 12.76 -12.99
N ASN A 214 -4.02 12.91 -11.66
CA ASN A 214 -4.53 11.89 -10.76
C ASN A 214 -6.07 11.84 -10.83
N ILE A 215 -6.58 10.91 -11.64
CA ILE A 215 -8.01 10.69 -11.87
C ILE A 215 -8.74 10.35 -10.56
N ARG A 216 -8.12 9.54 -9.69
CA ARG A 216 -8.71 9.09 -8.44
C ARG A 216 -8.86 10.23 -7.45
N ALA A 217 -7.85 11.09 -7.32
CA ALA A 217 -7.95 12.31 -6.54
C ALA A 217 -8.96 13.32 -7.11
N LEU A 218 -9.08 13.44 -8.43
CA LEU A 218 -10.09 14.31 -9.07
C LEU A 218 -11.52 13.85 -8.76
N TYR A 219 -11.80 12.54 -8.83
CA TYR A 219 -13.08 11.99 -8.42
C TYR A 219 -13.33 12.17 -6.93
N GLY A 220 -12.33 11.89 -6.08
CA GLY A 220 -12.40 12.12 -4.64
C GLY A 220 -12.73 13.57 -4.28
N LEU A 221 -12.11 14.53 -4.98
CA LEU A 221 -12.37 15.95 -4.81
C LEU A 221 -13.82 16.31 -5.14
N ILE A 222 -14.37 15.78 -6.24
CA ILE A 222 -15.77 16.00 -6.61
C ILE A 222 -16.71 15.41 -5.56
N LEU A 223 -16.45 14.19 -5.08
CA LEU A 223 -17.28 13.50 -4.09
C LEU A 223 -17.26 14.22 -2.74
N ALA A 224 -16.09 14.63 -2.26
CA ALA A 224 -15.92 15.37 -1.01
C ALA A 224 -16.60 16.74 -1.07
N ALA A 225 -16.32 17.52 -2.13
CA ALA A 225 -16.93 18.85 -2.31
C ALA A 225 -18.46 18.79 -2.49
N SER A 226 -18.97 17.76 -3.19
CA SER A 226 -20.41 17.54 -3.35
C SER A 226 -21.08 17.17 -2.02
N SER A 227 -20.41 16.36 -1.20
CA SER A 227 -20.92 15.96 0.12
C SER A 227 -21.00 17.13 1.11
N LEU A 228 -20.08 18.11 0.98
CA LEU A 228 -20.06 19.33 1.80
C LEU A 228 -21.02 20.44 1.32
N SER A 229 -21.35 20.48 0.03
CA SER A 229 -22.19 21.55 -0.57
C SER A 229 -23.58 21.10 -1.00
N GLY A 230 -23.88 19.79 -0.91
CA GLY A 230 -25.20 19.21 -1.11
C GLY A 230 -25.75 19.22 -2.55
N LYS A 231 -25.07 19.83 -3.54
CA LYS A 231 -25.54 19.81 -4.93
C LYS A 231 -24.40 19.78 -5.95
N LEU A 232 -24.13 18.59 -6.49
CA LEU A 232 -23.63 18.50 -7.86
C LEU A 232 -24.81 18.82 -8.79
N THR A 233 -24.68 19.82 -9.65
CA THR A 233 -25.77 20.16 -10.58
C THR A 233 -25.74 19.22 -11.79
N GLU A 234 -26.92 18.83 -12.30
CA GLU A 234 -27.00 18.06 -13.55
C GLU A 234 -26.27 18.76 -14.70
N LYS A 235 -26.23 20.10 -14.70
CA LYS A 235 -25.48 20.90 -15.66
C LYS A 235 -23.96 20.68 -15.58
N THR A 236 -23.39 20.63 -14.37
CA THR A 236 -21.96 20.32 -14.18
C THR A 236 -21.61 18.88 -14.57
N LEU A 237 -22.56 17.96 -14.38
CA LEU A 237 -22.41 16.56 -14.79
C LEU A 237 -22.56 16.39 -16.31
N ALA A 238 -23.51 17.09 -16.94
CA ALA A 238 -23.70 17.12 -18.39
C ALA A 238 -22.48 17.70 -19.11
N ALA A 239 -21.76 18.64 -18.50
CA ALA A 239 -20.51 19.18 -19.06
C ALA A 239 -19.40 18.12 -19.24
N LEU A 240 -19.42 17.01 -18.47
CA LEU A 240 -18.53 15.85 -18.69
C LEU A 240 -18.92 15.04 -19.94
N LEU A 241 -20.19 15.08 -20.33
CA LEU A 241 -20.77 14.26 -21.40
C LEU A 241 -20.86 14.98 -22.75
N GLU A 242 -20.85 16.31 -22.77
CA GLU A 242 -20.90 17.08 -24.03
C GLU A 242 -19.57 16.98 -24.80
N GLU A 243 -19.58 16.30 -25.94
CA GLU A 243 -18.45 16.15 -26.88
C GLU A 243 -18.04 17.46 -27.59
N SER A 244 -18.89 18.48 -27.56
CA SER A 244 -18.67 19.69 -28.35
C SER A 244 -19.30 20.93 -27.72
N SER A 245 -18.50 21.70 -27.00
CA SER A 245 -18.62 23.16 -27.06
C SER A 245 -17.30 23.82 -26.66
N ASN A 246 -16.76 24.62 -27.59
CA ASN A 246 -15.70 25.60 -27.35
C ASN A 246 -16.21 26.72 -26.42
N ALA A 247 -16.64 26.38 -25.20
CA ALA A 247 -16.89 27.35 -24.17
C ALA A 247 -15.58 27.60 -23.43
N ALA A 248 -14.85 28.62 -23.87
CA ALA A 248 -13.75 29.20 -23.13
C ALA A 248 -14.24 29.65 -21.74
N VAL A 249 -14.20 28.79 -20.74
CA VAL A 249 -14.28 29.20 -19.34
C VAL A 249 -12.87 29.56 -18.90
N SER A 250 -12.41 30.71 -19.40
CA SER A 250 -11.19 31.36 -18.93
C SER A 250 -11.48 32.06 -17.59
N HIS A 251 -11.77 31.28 -16.57
CA HIS A 251 -11.42 31.68 -15.22
C HIS A 251 -10.41 30.66 -14.73
N GLN A 252 -9.15 31.10 -14.68
CA GLN A 252 -8.01 30.33 -14.22
C GLN A 252 -8.17 30.07 -12.71
N TYR A 253 -9.12 29.21 -12.34
CA TYR A 253 -9.27 28.75 -10.98
C TYR A 253 -8.03 27.91 -10.65
N SER A 254 -7.25 28.40 -9.71
CA SER A 254 -6.14 27.68 -9.12
C SER A 254 -6.59 27.12 -7.78
N LEU A 255 -6.16 25.89 -7.47
CA LEU A 255 -6.52 25.26 -6.20
C LEU A 255 -6.06 26.18 -5.04
N PRO A 256 -6.87 26.33 -3.98
CA PRO A 256 -6.52 27.16 -2.84
C PRO A 256 -5.23 26.65 -2.17
N PRO A 257 -4.37 27.54 -1.65
CA PRO A 257 -3.12 27.16 -0.98
C PRO A 257 -3.39 26.29 0.26
N PRO A 258 -2.47 25.38 0.64
CA PRO A 258 -2.67 24.39 1.71
C PRO A 258 -3.18 24.97 3.04
N ASN A 259 -2.80 26.21 3.37
CA ASN A 259 -3.11 26.87 4.64
C ASN A 259 -4.48 27.58 4.70
N ALA A 260 -5.30 27.52 3.64
CA ALA A 260 -6.61 28.18 3.63
C ALA A 260 -7.63 27.49 4.55
N VAL A 261 -7.46 26.18 4.84
CA VAL A 261 -8.42 25.35 5.59
C VAL A 261 -8.10 25.30 7.10
N ALA A 262 -6.87 25.64 7.50
CA ALA A 262 -6.40 25.54 8.89
C ALA A 262 -6.95 26.62 9.85
N ARG A 263 -7.84 27.53 9.40
CA ARG A 263 -8.39 28.63 10.22
C ARG A 263 -9.67 28.31 10.99
N VAL A 264 -10.04 27.04 11.16
CA VAL A 264 -11.27 26.68 11.90
C VAL A 264 -11.03 26.53 13.42
N GLY A 265 -9.78 26.57 13.91
CA GLY A 265 -9.44 26.32 15.32
C GLY A 265 -9.16 27.52 16.23
N GLY A 266 -9.44 28.77 15.82
CA GLY A 266 -9.07 29.95 16.62
C GLY A 266 -10.14 31.03 16.63
N GLY A 267 -10.77 31.23 17.79
CA GLY A 267 -11.69 32.34 18.03
C GLY A 267 -11.04 33.68 17.72
N GLY A 268 -11.45 34.30 16.62
CA GLY A 268 -10.98 35.60 16.17
C GLY A 268 -12.00 36.23 15.23
N SER A 269 -12.82 37.12 15.80
CA SER A 269 -13.78 37.95 15.09
C SER A 269 -13.10 38.85 14.06
N GLY A 270 -13.39 38.67 12.76
CA GLY A 270 -12.88 39.56 11.71
C GLY A 270 -13.25 39.15 10.27
N GLY A 271 -14.48 39.50 9.85
CA GLY A 271 -14.78 40.03 8.51
C GLY A 271 -14.49 39.18 7.27
N GLY A 272 -15.46 38.36 6.86
CA GLY A 272 -15.56 37.76 5.53
C GLY A 272 -16.21 36.39 5.60
N SER A 273 -17.51 36.30 5.33
CA SER A 273 -18.21 35.02 5.21
C SER A 273 -17.55 34.22 4.08
N PHE A 274 -16.63 33.31 4.41
CA PHE A 274 -16.03 32.39 3.47
C PHE A 274 -17.15 31.49 2.94
N ASP A 275 -17.59 31.73 1.71
CA ASP A 275 -18.68 30.96 1.11
C ASP A 275 -18.14 29.59 0.66
N SER A 276 -18.03 28.67 1.61
CA SER A 276 -17.57 27.30 1.39
C SER A 276 -18.38 26.59 0.30
N LYS A 277 -19.65 26.99 0.07
CA LYS A 277 -20.48 26.41 -1.00
C LYS A 277 -20.02 26.87 -2.37
N ARG A 278 -19.74 28.17 -2.54
CA ARG A 278 -19.19 28.72 -3.79
C ARG A 278 -17.82 28.13 -4.10
N GLU A 279 -16.95 27.99 -3.10
CA GLU A 279 -15.64 27.36 -3.27
C GLU A 279 -15.77 25.89 -3.69
N ASN A 280 -16.61 25.10 -3.00
CA ASN A 280 -16.87 23.71 -3.36
C ASN A 280 -17.42 23.58 -4.78
N HIS A 281 -18.29 24.48 -5.20
CA HIS A 281 -18.81 24.49 -6.57
C HIS A 281 -17.71 24.76 -7.61
N GLN A 282 -16.78 25.69 -7.32
CA GLN A 282 -15.64 25.96 -8.20
C GLN A 282 -14.66 24.79 -8.27
N LEU A 283 -14.39 24.12 -7.14
CA LEU A 283 -13.56 22.90 -7.10
C LEU A 283 -14.15 21.79 -7.98
N ILE A 284 -15.47 21.58 -7.90
CA ILE A 284 -16.18 20.61 -8.72
C ILE A 284 -16.03 20.95 -10.21
N ILE A 285 -16.31 22.19 -10.62
CA ILE A 285 -16.19 22.62 -12.02
C ILE A 285 -14.76 22.41 -12.53
N TRP A 286 -13.77 22.80 -11.71
CA TRP A 286 -12.37 22.65 -12.05
C TRP A 286 -11.97 21.18 -12.24
N ALA A 287 -12.35 20.31 -11.30
CA ALA A 287 -12.03 18.89 -11.35
C ALA A 287 -12.71 18.19 -12.53
N VAL A 288 -13.98 18.52 -12.78
CA VAL A 288 -14.74 18.07 -13.95
C VAL A 288 -14.06 18.48 -15.26
N GLY A 289 -13.65 19.74 -15.38
CA GLY A 289 -12.94 20.23 -16.57
C GLY A 289 -11.60 19.51 -16.79
N LYS A 290 -10.88 19.18 -15.71
CA LYS A 290 -9.64 18.39 -15.78
C LYS A 290 -9.89 16.96 -16.22
N LEU A 291 -10.86 16.27 -15.63
CA LEU A 291 -11.25 14.92 -16.04
C LEU A 291 -11.64 14.88 -17.52
N LYS A 292 -12.49 15.81 -17.97
CA LYS A 292 -12.88 15.92 -19.38
C LYS A 292 -11.67 16.02 -20.29
N LYS A 293 -10.71 16.88 -19.95
CA LYS A 293 -9.47 17.02 -20.73
C LYS A 293 -8.67 15.71 -20.78
N ILE A 294 -8.51 15.03 -19.64
CA ILE A 294 -7.77 13.76 -19.56
C ILE A 294 -8.41 12.69 -20.47
N TYR A 295 -9.73 12.55 -20.42
CA TYR A 295 -10.45 11.58 -21.26
C TYR A 295 -10.39 11.95 -22.74
N LEU A 296 -10.57 13.23 -23.10
CA LEU A 296 -10.44 13.72 -24.48
C LEU A 296 -9.03 13.48 -25.04
N ASP A 297 -7.99 13.80 -24.27
CA ASP A 297 -6.58 13.59 -24.66
C ASP A 297 -6.28 12.09 -24.88
N ALA A 298 -7.02 11.20 -24.18
CA ALA A 298 -6.93 9.75 -24.34
C ALA A 298 -7.87 9.16 -25.41
N GLY A 299 -8.67 9.99 -26.11
CA GLY A 299 -9.66 9.51 -27.08
C GLY A 299 -10.81 8.71 -26.48
N MET A 300 -11.05 8.86 -25.17
CA MET A 300 -12.08 8.15 -24.41
C MET A 300 -13.22 9.10 -24.04
N VAL A 301 -14.42 8.54 -23.88
CA VAL A 301 -15.56 9.25 -23.27
C VAL A 301 -15.52 9.03 -21.76
N ALA A 302 -15.71 10.09 -20.99
CA ALA A 302 -15.72 9.99 -19.53
C ALA A 302 -16.85 9.05 -19.05
N PRO A 303 -16.57 8.08 -18.16
CA PRO A 303 -17.57 7.12 -17.71
C PRO A 303 -18.71 7.80 -16.94
N VAL A 304 -19.95 7.48 -17.35
CA VAL A 304 -21.24 8.01 -16.83
C VAL A 304 -21.48 7.67 -15.35
N ALA A 305 -20.67 6.80 -14.74
CA ALA A 305 -20.87 6.28 -13.38
C ALA A 305 -21.06 7.34 -12.28
N LEU A 306 -20.50 8.55 -12.46
CA LEU A 306 -20.69 9.64 -11.52
C LEU A 306 -22.17 10.07 -11.40
N ALA A 307 -22.93 9.96 -12.49
CA ALA A 307 -24.34 10.32 -12.55
C ALA A 307 -25.22 9.41 -11.67
N ASN A 308 -24.92 8.12 -11.67
CA ASN A 308 -25.76 7.10 -11.03
C ASN A 308 -25.50 7.01 -9.52
N VAL A 309 -24.24 7.13 -9.08
CA VAL A 309 -23.87 7.14 -7.65
C VAL A 309 -24.46 8.35 -6.93
N ILE A 310 -24.59 9.48 -7.64
CA ILE A 310 -25.12 10.73 -7.07
C ILE A 310 -26.66 10.73 -7.07
N LYS A 311 -27.30 10.17 -8.10
CA LYS A 311 -28.76 9.95 -8.10
C LYS A 311 -29.23 9.06 -6.93
N ALA A 312 -28.46 8.02 -6.58
CA ALA A 312 -28.80 7.15 -5.45
C ALA A 312 -28.77 7.88 -4.08
N LYS A 313 -27.89 8.87 -3.91
CA LYS A 313 -27.75 9.67 -2.68
C LYS A 313 -28.79 10.78 -2.54
N VAL A 314 -29.37 11.25 -3.65
CA VAL A 314 -30.47 12.26 -3.66
C VAL A 314 -31.82 11.62 -3.31
N GLY A 315 -31.96 10.29 -3.42
CA GLY A 315 -33.23 9.57 -3.20
C GLY A 315 -33.45 8.98 -1.79
N THR A 316 -32.46 8.95 -0.90
CA THR A 316 -32.58 8.27 0.40
C THR A 316 -32.31 9.22 1.58
N THR A 317 -33.38 9.80 2.10
CA THR A 317 -33.42 10.36 3.46
C THR A 317 -33.65 9.22 4.46
N SER A 318 -32.63 8.41 4.71
CA SER A 318 -32.59 7.54 5.89
C SER A 318 -31.17 7.47 6.43
N ARG A 319 -31.05 7.69 7.75
CA ARG A 319 -29.81 7.69 8.52
C ARG A 319 -29.13 6.33 8.50
N GLU A 320 -28.39 6.00 7.44
CA GLU A 320 -27.34 4.97 7.49
C GLU A 320 -26.19 5.44 6.60
N THR A 321 -25.04 5.67 7.22
CA THR A 321 -23.77 5.89 6.52
C THR A 321 -23.44 4.62 5.73
N PRO A 322 -23.28 4.68 4.39
CA PRO A 322 -22.86 3.50 3.65
C PRO A 322 -21.37 3.28 3.94
N ALA A 323 -21.08 2.37 4.87
CA ALA A 323 -19.79 1.72 4.91
C ALA A 323 -19.62 0.99 3.57
N LEU A 324 -18.49 1.20 2.90
CA LEU A 324 -18.13 0.40 1.73
C LEU A 324 -18.10 -1.08 2.16
N PRO A 325 -18.71 -2.01 1.39
CA PRO A 325 -18.82 -3.39 1.81
C PRO A 325 -17.43 -4.01 1.97
N LEU A 326 -17.10 -4.41 3.20
CA LEU A 326 -15.97 -5.28 3.50
C LEU A 326 -16.31 -6.68 2.96
N SER A 327 -15.81 -7.03 1.78
CA SER A 327 -15.94 -8.40 1.26
C SER A 327 -14.88 -9.30 1.88
N SER A 328 -15.35 -10.36 2.54
CA SER A 328 -14.54 -11.47 3.03
C SER A 328 -14.15 -12.39 1.87
N SER A 329 -12.91 -12.32 1.38
CA SER A 329 -12.28 -13.43 0.65
C SER A 329 -10.76 -13.32 0.61
N ARG A 330 -10.12 -14.47 0.84
CA ARG A 330 -8.70 -14.71 1.08
C ARG A 330 -7.79 -14.35 -0.11
N LEU A 331 -6.59 -13.90 0.25
CA LEU A 331 -5.31 -14.12 -0.45
C LEU A 331 -5.15 -13.55 -1.87
N ARG A 332 -4.91 -12.24 -1.95
CA ARG A 332 -3.86 -11.63 -2.79
C ARG A 332 -3.65 -10.18 -2.38
N GLY A 333 -2.41 -9.72 -2.41
CA GLY A 333 -2.00 -8.36 -2.02
C GLY A 333 -2.39 -7.29 -3.03
N ASP A 334 -3.66 -7.27 -3.44
CA ASP A 334 -4.25 -6.27 -4.31
C ASP A 334 -5.34 -5.54 -3.50
N TYR A 335 -4.98 -4.43 -2.85
CA TYR A 335 -5.97 -3.55 -2.21
C TYR A 335 -6.71 -2.73 -3.26
N ALA A 336 -7.48 -3.40 -4.12
CA ALA A 336 -8.46 -2.80 -5.01
C ALA A 336 -9.80 -2.65 -4.28
N ALA A 337 -9.90 -1.69 -3.36
CA ALA A 337 -11.20 -1.16 -2.96
C ALA A 337 -11.66 -0.12 -4.00
N LEU A 338 -12.11 -0.64 -5.15
CA LEU A 338 -13.03 -0.11 -6.19
C LEU A 338 -12.97 -1.07 -7.42
N PRO A 339 -13.32 -2.37 -7.27
CA PRO A 339 -12.64 -3.43 -8.03
C PRO A 339 -13.17 -3.81 -9.42
N GLU A 340 -14.10 -3.10 -10.08
CA GLU A 340 -14.50 -3.54 -11.44
C GLU A 340 -14.50 -2.44 -12.51
N MET A 341 -14.70 -1.17 -12.16
CA MET A 341 -14.72 -0.10 -13.18
C MET A 341 -13.37 0.57 -13.44
N PHE A 342 -12.38 0.40 -12.56
CA PHE A 342 -11.10 1.10 -12.65
C PHE A 342 -9.96 0.24 -13.25
N GLU A 343 -10.01 -1.09 -13.14
CA GLU A 343 -9.00 -1.97 -13.77
C GLU A 343 -9.06 -1.97 -15.31
N CYS A 344 -10.24 -1.75 -15.90
CA CYS A 344 -10.37 -1.61 -17.37
C CYS A 344 -9.74 -0.34 -17.93
N LEU A 345 -9.53 0.71 -17.12
CA LEU A 345 -9.00 1.99 -17.59
C LEU A 345 -7.47 2.07 -17.54
N SER A 346 -6.81 1.39 -16.59
CA SER A 346 -5.35 1.35 -16.51
C SER A 346 -4.74 0.39 -17.54
N THR A 347 -5.37 -0.76 -17.75
CA THR A 347 -4.92 -1.76 -18.75
C THR A 347 -5.02 -1.26 -20.18
N SER A 348 -6.03 -0.44 -20.50
CA SER A 348 -6.21 0.13 -21.85
C SER A 348 -5.18 1.23 -22.21
N LEU A 349 -4.48 1.81 -21.23
CA LEU A 349 -3.48 2.87 -21.47
C LEU A 349 -2.05 2.33 -21.66
N GLU A 350 -1.76 1.11 -21.23
CA GLU A 350 -0.42 0.49 -21.36
C GLU A 350 -0.25 -0.30 -22.68
N GLU A 351 -1.34 -0.74 -23.31
CA GLU A 351 -1.31 -1.42 -24.62
C GLU A 351 -1.43 -0.43 -25.79
N SER A 352 -0.42 0.41 -25.98
CA SER A 352 -0.23 1.08 -27.28
C SER A 352 1.16 0.75 -27.84
N PRO A 353 1.26 0.00 -28.96
CA PRO A 353 2.55 -0.40 -29.49
C PRO A 353 3.33 0.81 -30.01
N ARG A 354 4.54 1.00 -29.47
CA ARG A 354 5.54 1.94 -29.98
C ARG A 354 5.79 1.63 -31.47
N GLN A 355 5.17 2.40 -32.36
CA GLN A 355 5.54 2.40 -33.77
C GLN A 355 6.92 3.07 -33.93
N HIS A 356 7.92 2.24 -34.21
CA HIS A 356 9.20 2.68 -34.75
C HIS A 356 8.98 3.39 -36.10
N LYS A 357 9.31 4.68 -36.18
CA LYS A 357 9.57 5.33 -37.45
C LYS A 357 11.00 5.01 -37.90
N LYS A 358 11.10 4.36 -39.06
CA LYS A 358 12.29 4.37 -39.92
C LYS A 358 12.40 5.72 -40.62
#